data_AF-L8LQL9-F1
#
_entry.id   AF-L8LQL9-F1
#
_cell.length_a   1.000
_cell.length_b   1.000
_cell.length_c   1.000
_cell.angle_alpha   90.00
_cell.angle_beta   90.00
_cell.angle_gamma   90.00
#
_symmetry.space_group_name_H-M   'P 1'
#
loop_
_entity.id
_entity.type
_entity.pdbx_description
1 polymer ?
#
loop_
_entity_poly.entity_id
_entity_poly.type
_entity_poly.pdbx_seq_one_letter_code
_entity_poly.pdbx_strand_id
1 'polypeptide(L)'
;NNINKWWEIIFCAYLMISLNTETLVSLNSDNLPQSQASNTNTECRSHPQWNSPTGWKNVLNNVRLLVQPSLVLWLIVPWLEVFPNSYLLLGLHHLIDSINQLPPLSLSG
;
A
#
# COMPACT_ATOMS: atom_id res chain seq x y z
N ASN A 1 -15.95 24.27 -5.09
CA ASN A 1 -15.46 23.24 -4.15
C ASN A 1 -16.31 21.97 -4.08
N ASN A 2 -17.44 21.85 -4.82
CA ASN A 2 -18.30 20.66 -4.75
C ASN A 2 -17.79 19.49 -5.61
N ILE A 3 -17.06 19.78 -6.69
CA ILE A 3 -16.52 18.75 -7.59
C ILE A 3 -15.48 17.84 -6.91
N ASN A 4 -14.67 18.39 -6.00
CA ASN A 4 -13.68 17.61 -5.23
C ASN A 4 -14.36 16.59 -4.32
N LYS A 5 -15.48 16.97 -3.67
CA LYS A 5 -16.27 16.07 -2.84
C LYS A 5 -16.94 14.96 -3.66
N TRP A 6 -17.39 15.27 -4.88
CA TRP A 6 -17.92 14.25 -5.79
C TRP A 6 -16.86 13.25 -6.22
N TRP A 7 -15.66 13.74 -6.57
CA TRP A 7 -14.53 12.86 -6.88
C TRP A 7 -14.11 12.01 -5.69
N GLU A 8 -14.05 12.57 -4.49
CA GLU A 8 -13.77 11.84 -3.26
C GLU A 8 -14.74 10.66 -3.05
N ILE A 9 -16.05 10.89 -3.21
CA ILE A 9 -17.07 9.83 -3.11
C ILE A 9 -16.87 8.75 -4.18
N ILE A 10 -16.61 9.14 -5.44
CA ILE A 10 -16.38 8.20 -6.54
C ILE A 10 -15.12 7.35 -6.25
N PHE A 11 -14.03 7.96 -5.80
CA PHE A 11 -12.81 7.24 -5.43
C PHE A 11 -13.02 6.32 -4.24
N CYS A 12 -13.77 6.74 -3.21
CA CYS A 12 -14.11 5.89 -2.07
C CYS A 12 -14.97 4.69 -2.49
N ALA A 13 -15.99 4.89 -3.33
CA ALA A 13 -16.85 3.82 -3.82
C ALA A 13 -16.08 2.85 -4.75
N TYR A 14 -15.28 3.39 -5.67
CA TYR A 14 -14.42 2.61 -6.54
C TYR A 14 -13.42 1.78 -5.73
N LEU A 15 -12.74 2.39 -4.75
CA LEU A 15 -11.85 1.69 -3.84
C LEU A 15 -12.60 0.59 -3.08
N MET A 16 -13.79 0.87 -2.54
CA MET A 16 -14.60 -0.14 -1.83
C MET A 16 -14.99 -1.32 -2.72
N ILE A 17 -15.37 -1.07 -3.98
CA ILE A 17 -15.73 -2.11 -4.94
C ILE A 17 -14.49 -2.91 -5.34
N SER A 18 -13.37 -2.23 -5.68
CA SER A 18 -12.08 -2.86 -5.96
C SER A 18 -11.62 -3.74 -4.79
N LEU A 19 -11.81 -3.29 -3.55
CA LEU A 19 -11.51 -4.04 -2.33
C LEU A 19 -12.39 -5.28 -2.10
N ASN A 20 -13.58 -5.33 -2.68
CA ASN A 20 -14.49 -6.48 -2.64
C ASN A 20 -14.40 -7.38 -3.89
N THR A 21 -13.48 -7.09 -4.81
CA THR A 21 -13.25 -7.98 -5.96
C THR A 21 -12.66 -9.31 -5.51
N GLU A 22 -12.93 -10.38 -6.29
CA GLU A 22 -12.50 -11.75 -5.99
C GLU A 22 -11.01 -11.87 -5.69
N THR A 23 -10.17 -11.01 -6.28
CA THR A 23 -8.72 -10.97 -6.05
C THR A 23 -8.33 -10.54 -4.65
N LEU A 24 -9.13 -9.72 -3.96
CA LEU A 24 -8.88 -9.30 -2.58
C LEU A 24 -9.70 -10.11 -1.57
N VAL A 25 -10.81 -10.70 -1.99
CA VAL A 25 -11.54 -11.71 -1.20
C VAL A 25 -10.75 -13.01 -1.11
N SER A 26 -10.04 -13.42 -2.18
CA SER A 26 -9.15 -14.59 -2.15
C SER A 26 -7.97 -14.39 -1.19
N LEU A 27 -7.50 -13.16 -0.98
CA LEU A 27 -6.51 -12.85 0.07
C LEU A 27 -7.04 -13.04 1.50
N ASN A 28 -8.36 -12.98 1.70
CA ASN A 28 -8.98 -13.19 3.02
C ASN A 28 -9.32 -14.68 3.28
N SER A 29 -9.20 -15.54 2.27
CA SER A 29 -9.54 -16.96 2.38
C SER A 29 -8.31 -17.74 2.85
N ASP A 30 -8.22 -17.96 4.17
CA ASP A 30 -7.24 -18.84 4.80
C ASP A 30 -7.35 -20.26 4.21
N ASN A 31 -6.47 -20.66 3.30
CA ASN A 31 -6.04 -22.06 3.08
C ASN A 31 -4.94 -22.14 1.99
N LEU A 32 -3.66 -21.98 2.35
CA LEU A 32 -2.57 -22.69 1.64
C LEU A 32 -1.26 -22.74 2.45
N PRO A 33 -0.44 -23.81 2.32
CA PRO A 33 0.67 -24.10 3.21
C PRO A 33 1.83 -23.12 3.05
N GLN A 34 2.42 -22.82 4.19
CA GLN A 34 3.66 -22.09 4.36
C GLN A 34 4.83 -22.84 3.70
N SER A 35 5.03 -22.62 2.40
CA SER A 35 6.24 -23.10 1.71
C SER A 35 6.92 -21.96 0.96
N GLN A 36 8.06 -21.56 1.54
CA GLN A 36 9.19 -20.89 0.89
C GLN A 36 8.94 -19.46 0.39
N ALA A 37 8.82 -18.53 1.33
CA ALA A 37 8.92 -17.10 1.04
C ALA A 37 10.31 -16.61 1.49
N SER A 38 11.11 -16.18 0.52
CA SER A 38 12.45 -15.61 0.64
C SER A 38 12.57 -14.57 1.78
N ASN A 39 13.76 -14.48 2.36
CA ASN A 39 14.09 -13.76 3.60
C ASN A 39 13.63 -12.29 3.68
N THR A 40 13.33 -11.63 2.56
CA THR A 40 12.81 -10.24 2.49
C THR A 40 11.38 -10.09 3.00
N ASN A 41 10.59 -11.17 3.06
CA ASN A 41 9.22 -11.15 3.57
C ASN A 41 9.11 -10.86 5.08
N THR A 42 10.23 -10.98 5.81
CA THR A 42 10.24 -10.90 7.27
C THR A 42 10.35 -9.47 7.80
N GLU A 43 10.99 -8.56 7.07
CA GLU A 43 11.25 -7.19 7.55
C GLU A 43 10.05 -6.25 7.41
N CYS A 44 9.20 -6.42 6.39
CA CYS A 44 7.99 -5.59 6.29
C CYS A 44 6.88 -6.04 7.25
N ARG A 45 6.77 -7.37 7.47
CA ARG A 45 5.83 -7.95 8.44
C ARG A 45 6.19 -7.65 9.88
N SER A 46 7.43 -7.22 10.17
CA SER A 46 7.84 -6.77 11.50
C SER A 46 7.52 -5.29 11.76
N HIS A 47 6.96 -4.56 10.78
CA HIS A 47 6.53 -3.19 10.99
C HIS A 47 5.48 -3.13 12.11
N PRO A 48 5.61 -2.24 13.12
CA PRO A 48 4.73 -2.23 14.30
C PRO A 48 3.24 -2.07 14.01
N GLN A 49 2.91 -1.42 12.88
CA GLN A 49 1.53 -1.22 12.43
C GLN A 49 1.06 -2.26 11.42
N TRP A 50 1.90 -3.23 11.04
CA TRP A 50 1.51 -4.30 10.12
C TRP A 50 0.60 -5.28 10.84
N ASN A 51 -0.62 -5.44 10.33
CA ASN A 51 -1.58 -6.36 10.92
C ASN A 51 -1.46 -7.74 10.28
N SER A 52 -1.73 -8.79 11.06
CA SER A 52 -1.96 -10.12 10.50
C SER A 52 -3.08 -10.03 9.44
N PRO A 53 -2.94 -10.66 8.26
CA PRO A 53 -3.86 -10.49 7.14
C PRO A 53 -5.28 -11.04 7.37
N THR A 54 -5.64 -11.42 8.60
CA THR A 54 -6.96 -11.95 8.96
C THR A 54 -8.01 -10.84 8.93
N GLY A 55 -8.80 -10.77 7.85
CA GLY A 55 -9.97 -9.91 7.71
C GLY A 55 -9.73 -8.57 6.99
N TRP A 56 -10.76 -8.07 6.32
CA TRP A 56 -10.70 -6.91 5.41
C TRP A 56 -10.11 -5.64 6.03
N LYS A 57 -10.39 -5.38 7.32
CA LYS A 57 -9.88 -4.19 8.03
C LYS A 57 -8.35 -4.22 8.16
N ASN A 58 -7.79 -5.40 8.38
CA ASN A 58 -6.35 -5.60 8.51
C ASN A 58 -5.65 -5.52 7.15
N VAL A 59 -6.27 -6.11 6.12
CA VAL A 59 -5.82 -5.96 4.73
C VAL A 59 -5.81 -4.47 4.34
N LEU A 60 -6.88 -3.72 4.62
CA LEU A 60 -6.96 -2.30 4.32
C LEU A 60 -5.90 -1.47 5.06
N ASN A 61 -5.62 -1.80 6.32
CA ASN A 61 -4.55 -1.17 7.08
C ASN A 61 -3.17 -1.42 6.43
N ASN A 62 -2.91 -2.65 5.99
CA ASN A 62 -1.65 -3.00 5.33
C ASN A 62 -1.53 -2.31 3.97
N VAL A 63 -2.61 -2.24 3.18
CA VAL A 63 -2.66 -1.47 1.92
C VAL A 63 -2.40 0.02 2.19
N ARG A 64 -3.01 0.60 3.24
CA ARG A 64 -2.74 1.97 3.65
C ARG A 64 -1.25 2.19 3.92
N LEU A 65 -0.59 1.28 4.64
CA LEU A 65 0.84 1.40 4.93
C LEU A 65 1.71 1.36 3.67
N LEU A 66 1.37 0.51 2.71
CA LEU A 66 2.11 0.39 1.44
C LEU A 66 1.96 1.64 0.56
N VAL A 67 0.77 2.24 0.53
CA VAL A 67 0.47 3.43 -0.31
C VAL A 67 0.97 4.74 0.32
N GLN A 68 1.13 4.78 1.65
CA GLN A 68 1.47 5.99 2.39
C GLN A 68 2.75 6.70 1.90
N PRO A 69 3.88 6.03 1.59
CA PRO A 69 5.09 6.70 1.11
C PRO A 69 4.90 7.41 -0.22
N SER A 70 4.12 6.82 -1.13
CA SER A 70 3.72 7.48 -2.38
C SER A 70 2.94 8.76 -2.09
N LEU A 71 1.93 8.71 -1.21
CA LEU A 71 1.16 9.90 -0.83
C LEU A 71 2.03 11.01 -0.24
N VAL A 72 3.02 10.65 0.59
CA VAL A 72 3.98 11.61 1.16
C VAL A 72 4.82 12.27 0.06
N LEU A 73 5.29 11.50 -0.93
CA LEU A 73 6.00 12.07 -2.08
C LEU A 73 5.13 13.10 -2.81
N TRP A 74 3.89 12.75 -3.14
CA TRP A 74 2.96 13.67 -3.80
C TRP A 74 2.72 14.94 -2.99
N LEU A 75 2.65 14.84 -1.65
CA LEU A 75 2.45 15.99 -0.77
C LEU A 75 3.68 16.92 -0.71
N ILE A 76 4.90 16.36 -0.84
CA ILE A 76 6.14 17.12 -0.70
C ILE A 76 6.63 17.73 -2.01
N VAL A 77 6.23 17.18 -3.16
CA VAL A 77 6.62 17.67 -4.49
C VAL A 77 6.42 19.19 -4.67
N PRO A 78 5.29 19.81 -4.29
CA PRO A 78 5.12 21.26 -4.42
C PRO A 78 6.14 22.07 -3.61
N TRP A 79 6.59 21.54 -2.47
CA TRP A 79 7.62 22.18 -1.64
C TRP A 79 9.01 22.00 -2.21
N LEU A 80 9.28 20.87 -2.88
CA LEU A 80 10.54 20.63 -3.59
C LEU A 80 10.74 21.58 -4.78
N GLU A 81 9.66 22.08 -5.39
CA GLU A 81 9.75 23.13 -6.41
C GLU A 81 10.24 24.47 -5.85
N VAL A 82 9.87 24.78 -4.60
CA VAL A 82 10.29 26.01 -3.90
C VAL A 82 11.68 25.86 -3.29
N PHE A 83 11.95 24.71 -2.68
CA PHE A 83 13.20 24.38 -2.01
C PHE A 83 13.78 23.07 -2.59
N PRO A 84 14.58 23.16 -3.66
CA PRO A 84 15.07 21.98 -4.35
C PRO A 84 15.99 21.16 -3.43
N ASN A 85 15.59 19.91 -3.20
CA ASN A 85 16.37 18.93 -2.43
C ASN A 85 16.33 17.56 -3.13
N SER A 86 17.36 17.28 -3.92
CA SER A 86 17.49 16.03 -4.67
C SER A 86 17.67 14.80 -3.77
N TYR A 87 18.30 14.95 -2.60
CA TYR A 87 18.51 13.85 -1.67
C TYR A 87 17.21 13.37 -1.04
N LEU A 88 16.32 14.30 -0.67
CA LEU A 88 15.00 13.95 -0.13
C LEU A 88 14.15 13.21 -1.16
N LEU A 89 14.14 13.72 -2.41
CA LEU A 89 13.44 13.07 -3.52
C LEU A 89 13.99 11.67 -3.78
N LEU A 90 15.31 11.53 -3.89
CA LEU A 90 15.99 10.25 -4.12
C LEU A 90 15.71 9.25 -2.99
N GLY A 91 15.77 9.70 -1.73
CA GLY A 91 15.47 8.86 -0.57
C GLY A 91 14.05 8.33 -0.57
N LEU A 92 13.07 9.18 -0.90
CA LEU A 92 11.67 8.77 -1.02
C LEU A 92 11.45 7.80 -2.19
N HIS A 93 12.10 8.02 -3.34
CA HIS A 93 12.04 7.09 -4.46
C HIS A 93 12.62 5.72 -4.10
N HIS A 94 13.79 5.65 -3.47
CA HIS A 94 14.36 4.39 -3.02
C HIS A 94 13.46 3.66 -2.01
N LEU A 95 12.79 4.38 -1.11
CA LEU A 95 11.82 3.80 -0.19
C LEU A 95 10.64 3.18 -0.95
N ILE A 96 10.07 3.91 -1.90
CA ILE A 96 8.96 3.42 -2.73
C ILE A 96 9.39 2.20 -3.55
N ASP A 97 10.59 2.22 -4.14
CA ASP A 97 11.14 1.08 -4.88
C ASP A 97 11.34 -0.13 -3.99
N SER A 98 11.82 0.06 -2.76
CA SER A 98 11.95 -1.02 -1.78
C SER A 98 10.60 -1.63 -1.43
N ILE A 99 9.55 -0.81 -1.33
CA ILE A 99 8.19 -1.27 -1.07
C ILE A 99 7.59 -2.00 -2.28
N ASN A 100 7.81 -1.49 -3.49
CA ASN A 100 7.32 -2.10 -4.73
C ASN A 100 8.02 -3.43 -5.05
N GLN A 101 9.23 -3.65 -4.51
CA GLN A 101 9.93 -4.92 -4.59
C GLN A 101 9.37 -5.98 -3.63
N LEU A 102 8.45 -5.62 -2.72
CA LEU A 102 7.73 -6.65 -1.99
C LEU A 102 6.97 -7.52 -2.98
N PRO A 103 6.99 -8.85 -2.78
CA PRO A 103 6.10 -9.70 -3.55
C PRO A 103 4.67 -9.19 -3.37
N PRO A 104 3.85 -9.21 -4.44
CA PRO A 104 2.43 -8.88 -4.32
C PRO A 104 1.88 -9.68 -3.13
N LEU A 105 1.08 -9.02 -2.27
CA LEU A 105 0.32 -9.68 -1.21
C LEU A 105 -0.15 -11.01 -1.78
N SER A 106 0.44 -12.12 -1.35
CA SER A 106 0.57 -13.34 -2.14
C SER A 106 -0.75 -13.73 -2.78
N LEU A 107 -0.91 -13.38 -4.06
CA LEU A 107 -1.99 -13.79 -4.97
C LEU A 107 -1.62 -15.15 -5.58
N SER A 108 -1.12 -16.09 -4.78
CA SER A 108 -0.98 -17.47 -5.25
C SER A 108 -2.33 -18.17 -5.08
N GLY A 109 -3.17 -17.98 -6.10
CA GLY A 109 -4.24 -18.90 -6.48
C GLY A 109 -3.89 -19.45 -7.86
#